data_AF-A0A652KEW5-F1
#
_entry.id   AF-A0A652KEW5-F1
#
_cell.length_a   1.000
_cell.length_b   1.000
_cell.length_c   1.000
_cell.angle_alpha   90.00
_cell.angle_beta   90.00
_cell.angle_gamma   90.00
#
_symmetry.space_group_name_H-M   'P 1'
#
loop_
_entity.id
_entity.type
_entity.pdbx_description
1 polymer ?
#
loop_
_entity_poly.entity_id
_entity_poly.type
_entity_poly.pdbx_seq_one_letter_code
_entity_poly.pdbx_strand_id
1 'polypeptide(L)'
;MTDVDGTARDLLPGHPDPRSDTVDLRRVGAHPDHWYPVALSRSVKRRRVIATAFAGERIALYRGNSGAVHALEDRCAHRQVPLSMGVVEGEALRCCYHAWAYRGDGRISQIPYLSKGDGRPPRGVRSYPVREAYGLVFAFPGDPGKAASTPLPDLPAFGSPRYRTMTYSRTVRCHYSFMHENLLDMNHQFLHRGVVGRLHPELLGFRSDERSVEARYLFTHAGGKRSRSAGLLAREGIGGGDSRDVMTIRTEYPYQTLDLVPEHADAPAFRLWAAYVPEDAEQRRCRVYGLLMIEKPRIPAALLVAWPFVRHFTERVFAEDRRAVEAEQRAWDEQGEDRNHEVFPLILRVRDVLRANGVPLATPRGAPCPGPSTCDGPPHASCSRSPAPDTAADGEPG
;
A
#
# COMPACT_ATOMS: atom_id res chain seq x y z
N MET A 1 25.06 -67.72 -12.04
CA MET A 1 23.62 -67.98 -11.93
C MET A 1 23.14 -67.15 -10.76
N THR A 2 22.50 -66.03 -11.09
CA THR A 2 21.79 -65.06 -10.21
C THR A 2 22.51 -64.56 -8.96
N ASP A 3 23.20 -63.43 -9.10
CA ASP A 3 23.29 -62.43 -8.03
C ASP A 3 22.55 -61.16 -8.46
N VAL A 4 21.74 -60.64 -7.55
CA VAL A 4 20.85 -59.50 -7.70
C VAL A 4 21.67 -58.26 -7.34
N ASP A 5 22.07 -57.47 -8.34
CA ASP A 5 22.83 -56.24 -8.09
C ASP A 5 21.96 -55.00 -8.33
N GLY A 6 21.87 -54.19 -7.29
CA GLY A 6 21.13 -52.95 -7.26
C GLY A 6 21.76 -51.93 -8.20
N THR A 7 20.99 -51.46 -9.17
CA THR A 7 21.38 -50.30 -9.97
C THR A 7 20.77 -49.06 -9.35
N ALA A 8 21.65 -48.27 -8.75
CA ALA A 8 21.42 -46.88 -8.40
C ALA A 8 20.80 -46.15 -9.59
N ARG A 9 19.61 -45.57 -9.38
CA ARG A 9 19.08 -44.57 -10.30
C ARG A 9 19.94 -43.33 -10.12
N ASP A 10 20.79 -43.09 -11.11
CA ASP A 10 21.47 -41.81 -11.32
C ASP A 10 20.43 -40.68 -11.22
N LEU A 11 20.48 -39.96 -10.11
CA LEU A 11 19.85 -38.66 -9.97
C LEU A 11 20.65 -37.74 -10.88
N LEU A 12 20.07 -37.41 -12.03
CA LEU A 12 20.54 -36.33 -12.88
C LEU A 12 20.82 -35.10 -12.00
N PRO A 13 21.97 -34.42 -12.16
CA PRO A 13 22.27 -33.23 -11.39
C PRO A 13 21.15 -32.21 -11.64
N GLY A 14 20.50 -31.80 -10.54
CA GLY A 14 19.41 -30.84 -10.56
C GLY A 14 19.82 -29.61 -11.34
N HIS A 15 19.02 -29.25 -12.34
CA HIS A 15 19.15 -27.95 -12.98
C HIS A 15 19.01 -26.89 -11.88
N PRO A 16 20.00 -26.00 -11.66
CA PRO A 16 19.84 -24.94 -10.68
C PRO A 16 18.60 -24.12 -11.07
N ASP A 17 17.68 -23.92 -10.12
CA ASP A 17 16.51 -23.06 -10.33
C ASP A 17 17.03 -21.65 -10.64
N PRO A 18 16.78 -21.08 -11.84
CA PRO A 18 17.25 -19.75 -12.20
C PRO A 18 16.69 -18.64 -11.29
N ARG A 19 15.78 -18.96 -10.36
CA ARG A 19 15.20 -18.06 -9.37
C ARG A 19 15.98 -17.94 -8.06
N SER A 20 17.03 -18.75 -7.85
CA SER A 20 17.91 -18.71 -6.66
C SER A 20 18.41 -17.30 -6.31
N ASP A 21 18.58 -16.43 -7.31
CA ASP A 21 19.19 -15.10 -7.13
C ASP A 21 18.18 -13.93 -7.19
N THR A 22 16.89 -14.22 -7.32
CA THR A 22 15.87 -13.16 -7.43
C THR A 22 15.37 -12.70 -6.05
N VAL A 23 15.49 -11.40 -5.76
CA VAL A 23 15.02 -10.81 -4.50
C VAL A 23 13.52 -11.07 -4.33
N ASP A 24 13.12 -11.58 -3.16
CA ASP A 24 11.72 -11.71 -2.77
C ASP A 24 11.02 -10.34 -2.90
N LEU A 25 10.00 -10.28 -3.76
CA LEU A 25 9.28 -9.04 -4.05
C LEU A 25 8.60 -8.46 -2.80
N ARG A 26 8.19 -9.30 -1.84
CA ARG A 26 7.58 -8.84 -0.57
C ARG A 26 8.59 -8.18 0.36
N ARG A 27 9.88 -8.20 0.00
CA ARG A 27 10.97 -7.47 0.67
C ARG A 27 11.38 -6.20 -0.08
N VAL A 28 10.69 -5.86 -1.17
CA VAL A 28 10.91 -4.63 -1.94
C VAL A 28 9.76 -3.65 -1.67
N GLY A 29 10.02 -2.66 -0.83
CA GLY A 29 9.08 -1.61 -0.47
C GLY A 29 8.82 -0.58 -1.57
N ALA A 30 7.75 0.19 -1.40
CA ALA A 30 7.42 1.30 -2.28
C ALA A 30 8.49 2.41 -2.23
N HIS A 31 8.95 2.86 -3.39
CA HIS A 31 9.97 3.89 -3.52
C HIS A 31 9.40 5.26 -3.10
N PRO A 32 10.06 5.99 -2.18
CA PRO A 32 9.48 7.19 -1.60
C PRO A 32 9.50 8.40 -2.54
N ASP A 33 10.32 8.41 -3.60
CA ASP A 33 10.40 9.52 -4.58
C ASP A 33 9.24 9.55 -5.61
N HIS A 34 8.02 9.26 -5.16
CA HIS A 34 6.79 9.39 -5.94
C HIS A 34 5.71 10.12 -5.14
N TRP A 35 4.68 10.60 -5.84
CA TRP A 35 3.52 11.20 -5.21
C TRP A 35 2.55 10.11 -4.73
N TYR A 36 2.30 10.03 -3.43
CA TYR A 36 1.34 9.07 -2.88
C TYR A 36 0.13 9.77 -2.31
N PRO A 37 -1.10 9.34 -2.64
CA PRO A 37 -2.28 9.84 -1.96
C PRO A 37 -2.23 9.38 -0.50
N VAL A 38 -2.31 10.32 0.44
CA VAL A 38 -2.21 10.05 1.88
C VAL A 38 -3.49 10.40 2.64
N ALA A 39 -4.43 11.10 1.99
CA ALA A 39 -5.77 11.32 2.48
C ALA A 39 -6.74 11.70 1.36
N LEU A 40 -8.04 11.60 1.65
CA LEU A 40 -9.06 12.30 0.88
C LEU A 40 -9.03 13.79 1.27
N SER A 41 -9.04 14.70 0.29
CA SER A 41 -8.99 16.16 0.54
C SER A 41 -10.09 16.62 1.49
N ARG A 42 -11.31 16.09 1.31
CA ARG A 42 -12.47 16.36 2.19
C ARG A 42 -12.30 15.90 3.64
N SER A 43 -11.37 14.98 3.92
CA SER A 43 -11.07 14.53 5.28
C SER A 43 -10.17 15.53 6.02
N VAL A 44 -9.35 16.30 5.30
CA VAL A 44 -8.51 17.37 5.89
C VAL A 44 -9.34 18.65 6.04
N LYS A 45 -10.19 18.66 7.07
CA LYS A 45 -11.02 19.81 7.41
C LYS A 45 -10.18 20.91 8.08
N ARG A 46 -10.59 22.17 7.90
CA ARG A 46 -10.02 23.31 8.65
C ARG A 46 -10.09 23.04 10.16
N ARG A 47 -9.13 23.60 10.91
CA ARG A 47 -9.04 23.51 12.38
C ARG A 47 -8.81 22.11 12.95
N ARG A 48 -8.67 21.09 12.11
CA ARG A 48 -8.36 19.71 12.53
C ARG A 48 -7.06 19.27 11.89
N VAL A 49 -6.35 18.42 12.62
CA VAL A 49 -5.21 17.67 12.12
C VAL A 49 -5.65 16.23 11.94
N ILE A 50 -5.19 15.57 10.88
CA ILE A 50 -5.40 14.13 10.70
C ILE A 50 -4.05 13.42 10.66
N ALA A 51 -3.97 12.26 11.31
CA ALA A 51 -2.82 11.38 11.23
C ALA A 51 -2.94 10.47 10.00
N THR A 52 -1.83 10.28 9.30
CA THR A 52 -1.64 9.29 8.24
C THR A 52 -0.21 8.77 8.30
N ALA A 53 0.18 7.88 7.39
CA ALA A 53 1.54 7.38 7.34
C ALA A 53 1.95 6.98 5.92
N PHE A 54 3.26 6.95 5.69
CA PHE A 54 3.87 6.32 4.53
C PHE A 54 5.03 5.44 5.01
N ALA A 55 4.97 4.14 4.75
CA ALA A 55 6.03 3.18 5.08
C ALA A 55 6.57 3.31 6.52
N GLY A 56 5.67 3.48 7.51
CA GLY A 56 6.01 3.65 8.92
C GLY A 56 6.33 5.09 9.35
N GLU A 57 6.59 6.00 8.42
CA GLU A 57 6.73 7.43 8.74
C GLU A 57 5.35 8.04 9.01
N ARG A 58 5.11 8.49 10.25
CA ARG A 58 3.85 9.13 10.63
C ARG A 58 3.80 10.57 10.15
N ILE A 59 2.68 10.97 9.55
CA ILE A 59 2.47 12.27 8.92
C ILE A 59 1.23 12.94 9.53
N ALA A 60 1.39 14.17 10.00
CA ALA A 60 0.31 15.05 10.43
C ALA A 60 -0.10 15.96 9.26
N LEU A 61 -1.32 15.78 8.77
CA LEU A 61 -1.91 16.62 7.74
C LEU A 61 -2.84 17.67 8.35
N TYR A 62 -2.70 18.92 7.93
CA TYR A 62 -3.61 19.98 8.34
C TYR A 62 -3.86 20.98 7.23
N ARG A 63 -4.97 21.71 7.33
CA ARG A 63 -5.35 22.79 6.41
C ARG A 63 -5.30 24.13 7.10
N GLY A 64 -4.44 25.03 6.61
CA GLY A 64 -4.33 26.41 7.06
C GLY A 64 -5.59 27.23 6.74
N ASN A 65 -5.67 28.45 7.28
CA ASN A 65 -6.78 29.36 7.04
C ASN A 65 -6.86 29.80 5.57
N SER A 66 -5.71 29.94 4.92
CA SER A 66 -5.55 30.13 3.46
C SER A 66 -6.23 29.05 2.63
N GLY A 67 -6.49 27.87 3.21
CA GLY A 67 -7.00 26.70 2.53
C GLY A 67 -5.91 25.76 2.04
N ALA A 68 -4.62 26.13 2.11
CA ALA A 68 -3.51 25.25 1.75
C ALA A 68 -3.41 24.06 2.72
N VAL A 69 -3.09 22.87 2.18
CA VAL A 69 -2.78 21.68 2.98
C VAL A 69 -1.27 21.58 3.19
N HIS A 70 -0.89 21.22 4.41
CA HIS A 70 0.48 20.98 4.82
C HIS A 70 0.61 19.58 5.41
N ALA A 71 1.78 18.97 5.21
CA ALA A 71 2.14 17.68 5.76
C ALA A 71 3.44 17.82 6.55
N LEU A 72 3.38 17.49 7.84
CA LEU A 72 4.53 17.51 8.74
C LEU A 72 4.75 16.11 9.29
N GLU A 73 5.97 15.82 9.73
CA GLU A 73 6.22 14.66 10.57
C GLU A 73 5.34 14.72 11.82
N ASP A 74 4.65 13.61 12.13
CA ASP A 74 3.72 13.51 13.26
C ASP A 74 4.46 13.28 14.59
N ARG A 75 5.34 14.22 14.93
CA ARG A 75 6.27 14.11 16.06
C ARG A 75 6.73 15.49 16.51
N CYS A 76 6.24 15.97 17.65
CA CYS A 76 6.65 17.26 18.20
C CYS A 76 8.16 17.26 18.53
N ALA A 77 8.90 18.22 17.97
CA ALA A 77 10.34 18.37 18.22
C ALA A 77 10.75 18.54 19.71
N HIS A 78 9.81 18.86 20.60
CA HIS A 78 10.09 19.04 22.03
C HIS A 78 10.09 17.69 22.79
N ARG A 79 8.95 17.00 22.85
CA ARG A 79 8.79 15.73 23.61
C ARG A 79 8.14 14.61 22.81
N GLN A 80 8.24 14.68 21.48
CA GLN A 80 7.84 13.65 20.53
C GLN A 80 6.35 13.28 20.52
N VAL A 81 5.50 14.00 21.26
CA VAL A 81 4.05 13.83 21.21
C VAL A 81 3.53 14.04 19.78
N PRO A 82 2.54 13.26 19.30
CA PRO A 82 2.00 13.41 17.96
C PRO A 82 1.43 14.82 17.74
N LEU A 83 1.84 15.46 16.65
CA LEU A 83 1.30 16.75 16.21
C LEU A 83 -0.15 16.62 15.70
N SER A 84 -0.58 15.42 15.33
CA SER A 84 -1.95 15.07 14.98
C SER A 84 -2.94 15.22 16.14
N MET A 85 -2.46 15.24 17.38
CA MET A 85 -3.26 15.60 18.56
C MET A 85 -3.41 17.11 18.76
N GLY A 86 -2.69 17.91 17.97
CA GLY A 86 -2.67 19.36 18.04
C GLY A 86 -3.90 20.05 17.47
N VAL A 87 -3.81 21.38 17.42
CA VAL A 87 -4.85 22.26 16.84
C VAL A 87 -4.26 23.14 15.76
N VAL A 88 -5.08 23.56 14.80
CA VAL A 88 -4.66 24.49 13.75
C VAL A 88 -5.14 25.88 14.09
N GLU A 89 -4.22 26.84 14.11
CA GLU A 89 -4.47 28.26 14.35
C GLU A 89 -3.85 29.10 13.25
N GLY A 90 -4.68 29.78 12.45
CA GLY A 90 -4.22 30.49 11.26
C GLY A 90 -3.55 29.53 10.28
N GLU A 91 -2.27 29.75 10.01
CA GLU A 91 -1.44 28.91 9.13
C GLU A 91 -0.52 27.93 9.90
N ALA A 92 -0.64 27.86 11.23
CA ALA A 92 0.25 27.06 12.06
C ALA A 92 -0.47 25.90 12.72
N LEU A 93 0.25 24.79 12.89
CA LEU A 93 -0.14 23.68 13.74
C LEU A 93 0.47 23.89 15.13
N ARG A 94 -0.35 23.94 16.18
CA ARG A 94 0.11 23.99 17.57
C ARG A 94 0.03 22.62 18.23
N CYS A 95 1.16 22.19 18.79
CA CYS A 95 1.23 20.98 19.61
C CYS A 95 0.33 21.09 20.85
N CYS A 96 -0.42 20.03 21.16
CA CYS A 96 -1.36 20.02 22.29
C CYS A 96 -0.68 20.06 23.67
N TYR A 97 0.62 19.75 23.76
CA TYR A 97 1.27 19.61 25.06
C TYR A 97 1.78 20.95 25.60
N HIS A 98 2.67 21.62 24.87
CA HIS A 98 3.28 22.89 25.30
C HIS A 98 3.08 24.02 24.28
N ALA A 99 2.13 23.86 23.37
CA ALA A 99 1.72 24.86 22.38
C ALA A 99 2.83 25.43 21.48
N TRP A 100 3.90 24.65 21.24
CA TRP A 100 4.88 24.94 20.19
C TRP A 100 4.16 24.96 18.84
N ALA A 101 4.32 26.07 18.11
CA ALA A 101 3.65 26.30 16.84
C ALA A 101 4.59 26.02 15.67
N TYR A 102 4.12 25.24 14.70
CA TYR A 102 4.87 24.82 13.51
C TYR A 102 4.23 25.41 12.26
N ARG A 103 5.05 25.97 11.38
CA ARG A 103 4.63 26.41 10.04
C ARG A 103 4.48 25.23 9.11
N GLY A 104 3.89 25.45 7.93
CA GLY A 104 3.79 24.44 6.87
C GLY A 104 5.13 23.90 6.36
N ASP A 105 6.23 24.65 6.53
CA ASP A 105 7.60 24.20 6.21
C ASP A 105 8.26 23.38 7.34
N GLY A 106 7.55 23.15 8.45
CA GLY A 106 8.02 22.39 9.61
C GLY A 106 8.83 23.20 10.62
N ARG A 107 9.15 24.47 10.32
CA ARG A 107 9.87 25.33 11.26
C ARG A 107 8.99 25.78 12.42
N ILE A 108 9.60 25.91 13.59
CA ILE A 108 8.94 26.46 14.78
C ILE A 108 8.76 27.97 14.59
N SER A 109 7.51 28.43 14.64
CA SER A 109 7.15 29.85 14.56
C SER A 109 6.99 30.51 15.94
N GLN A 110 6.63 29.73 16.96
CA GLN A 110 6.42 30.25 18.31
C GLN A 110 6.66 29.17 19.36
N ILE A 111 7.34 29.56 20.43
CA ILE A 111 7.43 28.84 21.71
C ILE A 111 6.83 29.78 22.76
N PRO A 112 5.64 29.50 23.32
CA PRO A 112 4.87 30.50 24.08
C PRO A 112 5.58 31.11 25.29
N TYR A 113 6.52 30.36 25.89
CA TYR A 113 7.21 30.73 27.13
C TYR A 113 8.65 31.21 26.92
N LEU A 114 9.06 31.44 25.66
CA LEU A 114 10.33 32.09 25.34
C LEU A 114 10.07 33.43 24.65
N SER A 115 10.80 34.47 25.04
CA SER A 115 10.71 35.78 24.40
C SER A 115 11.35 35.73 23.01
N LYS A 116 10.94 36.64 22.13
CA LYS A 116 11.61 36.79 20.84
C LYS A 116 13.07 37.18 21.09
N GLY A 117 14.00 36.31 20.67
CA GLY A 117 15.44 36.53 20.82
C GLY A 117 16.13 35.63 21.85
N ASP A 118 15.37 34.85 22.64
CA ASP A 118 15.91 33.90 23.63
C ASP A 118 16.49 32.64 22.99
N GLY A 119 17.53 32.83 22.18
CA GLY A 119 18.22 31.77 21.44
C GLY A 119 17.56 31.39 20.12
N ARG A 120 18.31 30.64 19.29
CA ARG A 120 17.80 30.12 18.02
C ARG A 120 16.87 28.94 18.31
N PRO A 121 15.60 28.97 17.88
CA PRO A 121 14.72 27.82 18.05
C PRO A 121 15.29 26.59 17.33
N PRO A 122 15.01 25.36 17.81
CA PRO A 122 15.39 24.14 17.12
C PRO A 122 14.88 24.13 15.67
N ARG A 123 15.47 23.30 14.81
CA ARG A 123 15.13 23.24 13.37
C ARG A 123 13.65 22.88 13.09
N GLY A 124 12.93 22.33 14.08
CA GLY A 124 11.53 21.96 13.97
C GLY A 124 11.37 20.49 13.59
N VAL A 125 10.44 20.21 12.67
CA VAL A 125 10.11 18.86 12.22
C VAL A 125 10.27 18.76 10.70
N ARG A 126 10.37 17.54 10.17
CA ARG A 126 10.34 17.33 8.71
C ARG A 126 9.00 17.82 8.16
N SER A 127 9.03 18.46 7.00
CA SER A 127 7.86 18.74 6.17
C SER A 127 7.93 17.91 4.88
N TYR A 128 6.77 17.54 4.36
CA TYR A 128 6.65 16.81 3.11
C TYR A 128 6.04 17.73 2.05
N PRO A 129 6.56 17.77 0.81
CA PRO A 129 5.86 18.42 -0.30
C PRO A 129 4.46 17.84 -0.43
N VAL A 130 3.48 18.72 -0.66
CA VAL A 130 2.06 18.35 -0.79
C VAL A 130 1.48 18.94 -2.07
N ARG A 131 0.63 18.17 -2.75
CA ARG A 131 -0.25 18.64 -3.82
C ARG A 131 -1.66 18.11 -3.59
N GLU A 132 -2.67 18.96 -3.75
CA GLU A 132 -4.06 18.52 -3.79
C GLU A 132 -4.52 18.39 -5.24
N ALA A 133 -4.97 17.18 -5.62
CA ALA A 133 -5.44 16.88 -6.96
C ALA A 133 -6.48 15.75 -6.89
N TYR A 134 -7.45 15.76 -7.80
CA TYR A 134 -8.44 14.68 -7.95
C TYR A 134 -9.26 14.37 -6.66
N GLY A 135 -9.44 15.37 -5.79
CA GLY A 135 -10.09 15.19 -4.49
C GLY A 135 -9.26 14.41 -3.45
N LEU A 136 -7.96 14.22 -3.72
CA LEU A 136 -6.97 13.56 -2.87
C LEU A 136 -5.89 14.55 -2.44
N VAL A 137 -5.26 14.27 -1.30
CA VAL A 137 -4.04 14.93 -0.83
C VAL A 137 -2.88 14.00 -1.14
N PHE A 138 -1.97 14.43 -2.00
CA PHE A 138 -0.73 13.73 -2.29
C PHE A 138 0.40 14.30 -1.45
N ALA A 139 1.19 13.44 -0.82
CA ALA A 139 2.46 13.78 -0.22
C ALA A 139 3.60 13.17 -1.03
N PHE A 140 4.78 13.79 -0.96
CA PHE A 140 6.03 13.25 -1.52
C PHE A 140 6.94 12.81 -0.37
N PRO A 141 6.98 11.50 -0.02
CA PRO A 141 7.71 11.00 1.14
C PRO A 141 9.24 11.00 0.98
N GLY A 142 9.74 11.05 -0.25
CA GLY A 142 11.16 10.92 -0.56
C GLY A 142 11.95 12.21 -0.41
N ASP A 143 12.92 12.39 -1.31
CA ASP A 143 13.73 13.59 -1.40
C ASP A 143 12.89 14.79 -1.89
N PRO A 144 12.64 15.82 -1.05
CA PRO A 144 11.84 16.96 -1.44
C PRO A 144 12.40 17.72 -2.65
N GLY A 145 13.70 17.59 -2.95
CA GLY A 145 14.33 18.19 -4.14
C GLY A 145 13.83 17.60 -5.46
N LYS A 146 13.31 16.36 -5.45
CA LYS A 146 12.77 15.68 -6.65
C LYS A 146 11.28 15.94 -6.87
N ALA A 147 10.56 16.39 -5.84
CA ALA A 147 9.10 16.56 -5.92
C ALA A 147 8.64 17.52 -7.03
N ALA A 148 9.44 18.54 -7.35
CA ALA A 148 9.11 19.50 -8.41
C ALA A 148 9.13 18.87 -9.81
N SER A 149 10.10 18.00 -10.10
CA SER A 149 10.26 17.32 -11.39
C SER A 149 9.48 16.01 -11.49
N THR A 150 9.04 15.42 -10.39
CA THR A 150 8.16 14.25 -10.42
C THR A 150 6.72 14.66 -10.74
N PRO A 151 6.12 14.15 -11.83
CA PRO A 151 4.75 14.47 -12.20
C PRO A 151 3.74 13.78 -11.26
N LEU A 152 2.58 14.42 -11.07
CA LEU A 152 1.40 13.73 -10.58
C LEU A 152 0.85 12.78 -11.66
N PRO A 153 0.04 11.77 -11.32
CA PRO A 153 -0.67 10.99 -12.32
C PRO A 153 -1.56 11.90 -13.17
N ASP A 154 -1.59 11.69 -14.48
CA ASP A 154 -2.48 12.39 -15.39
C ASP A 154 -3.81 11.64 -15.52
N LEU A 155 -4.92 12.25 -15.07
CA LEU A 155 -6.25 11.64 -15.03
C LEU A 155 -7.28 12.53 -15.73
N PRO A 156 -7.23 12.67 -17.07
CA PRO A 156 -8.09 13.59 -17.81
C PRO A 156 -9.58 13.25 -17.72
N ALA A 157 -9.92 11.99 -17.41
CA ALA A 157 -11.31 11.58 -17.19
C ALA A 157 -11.89 12.09 -15.86
N PHE A 158 -11.04 12.44 -14.88
CA PHE A 158 -11.51 12.95 -13.59
C PHE A 158 -12.12 14.34 -13.73
N GLY A 159 -13.34 14.52 -13.24
CA GLY A 159 -14.04 15.81 -13.32
C GLY A 159 -14.65 16.12 -14.69
N SER A 160 -14.43 15.26 -15.69
CA SER A 160 -15.08 15.36 -16.99
C SER A 160 -16.61 15.26 -16.87
N PRO A 161 -17.40 16.02 -17.64
CA PRO A 161 -18.84 15.90 -17.65
C PRO A 161 -19.32 14.51 -18.11
N ARG A 162 -18.48 13.76 -18.85
CA ARG A 162 -18.79 12.39 -19.33
C ARG A 162 -18.87 11.37 -18.20
N TYR A 163 -18.10 11.54 -17.13
CA TYR A 163 -17.92 10.51 -16.11
C TYR A 163 -18.50 10.93 -14.76
N ARG A 164 -18.98 9.95 -13.99
CA ARG A 164 -19.25 10.08 -12.57
C ARG A 164 -18.18 9.31 -11.80
N THR A 165 -17.52 9.99 -10.87
CA THR A 165 -16.43 9.39 -10.08
C THR A 165 -16.93 8.88 -8.73
N MET A 166 -16.53 7.68 -8.38
CA MET A 166 -16.61 7.09 -7.05
C MET A 166 -15.19 6.98 -6.47
N THR A 167 -14.98 7.57 -5.30
CA THR A 167 -13.67 7.60 -4.65
C THR A 167 -13.62 6.60 -3.50
N TYR A 168 -12.62 5.74 -3.51
CA TYR A 168 -12.33 4.74 -2.48
C TYR A 168 -11.10 5.09 -1.66
N SER A 169 -11.15 4.71 -0.38
CA SER A 169 -10.02 4.70 0.53
C SER A 169 -10.25 3.59 1.53
N ARG A 170 -9.47 2.50 1.44
CA ARG A 170 -9.66 1.27 2.23
C ARG A 170 -8.31 0.72 2.68
N THR A 171 -8.23 0.27 3.93
CA THR A 171 -7.06 -0.47 4.40
C THR A 171 -7.15 -1.91 3.90
N VAL A 172 -6.04 -2.44 3.42
CA VAL A 172 -5.81 -3.85 3.13
C VAL A 172 -4.56 -4.29 3.88
N ARG A 173 -4.62 -5.43 4.58
CA ARG A 173 -3.47 -5.97 5.33
C ARG A 173 -2.62 -6.88 4.45
N CYS A 174 -1.99 -6.26 3.45
CA CYS A 174 -1.01 -6.92 2.61
C CYS A 174 0.05 -5.92 2.14
N HIS A 175 1.18 -6.47 1.70
CA HIS A 175 2.20 -5.77 0.93
C HIS A 175 1.63 -5.24 -0.38
N TYR A 176 2.01 -4.01 -0.73
CA TYR A 176 1.40 -3.26 -1.84
C TYR A 176 1.43 -4.03 -3.18
N SER A 177 2.45 -4.85 -3.38
CA SER A 177 2.60 -5.67 -4.59
C SER A 177 1.49 -6.71 -4.78
N PHE A 178 0.88 -7.22 -3.70
CA PHE A 178 -0.22 -8.20 -3.83
C PHE A 178 -1.42 -7.59 -4.56
N MET A 179 -1.72 -6.32 -4.28
CA MET A 179 -2.81 -5.61 -4.98
C MET A 179 -2.47 -5.37 -6.45
N HIS A 180 -1.20 -5.11 -6.78
CA HIS A 180 -0.76 -4.98 -8.16
C HIS A 180 -0.94 -6.28 -8.94
N GLU A 181 -0.53 -7.41 -8.37
CA GLU A 181 -0.70 -8.72 -9.00
C GLU A 181 -2.18 -9.08 -9.14
N ASN A 182 -2.97 -8.89 -8.07
CA ASN A 182 -4.40 -9.16 -8.06
C ASN A 182 -5.16 -8.38 -9.15
N LEU A 183 -4.96 -7.06 -9.28
CA LEU A 183 -5.71 -6.29 -10.28
C LEU A 183 -5.35 -6.70 -11.72
N LEU A 184 -4.13 -7.14 -11.99
CA LEU A 184 -3.71 -7.50 -13.36
C LEU A 184 -4.07 -8.95 -13.72
N ASP A 185 -4.15 -9.85 -12.75
CA ASP A 185 -4.46 -11.26 -13.01
C ASP A 185 -5.95 -11.49 -13.30
N MET A 186 -6.40 -11.36 -14.55
CA MET A 186 -7.81 -11.66 -14.85
C MET A 186 -8.16 -13.16 -14.71
N ASN A 187 -7.25 -14.07 -14.41
CA ASN A 187 -7.63 -15.48 -14.18
C ASN A 187 -8.32 -15.69 -12.81
N HIS A 188 -8.20 -14.74 -11.87
CA HIS A 188 -8.89 -14.84 -10.58
C HIS A 188 -10.41 -14.60 -10.67
N GLN A 189 -11.02 -14.47 -11.86
CA GLN A 189 -12.49 -14.36 -12.03
C GLN A 189 -13.28 -15.49 -11.36
N PHE A 190 -12.66 -16.66 -11.12
CA PHE A 190 -13.27 -17.70 -10.30
C PHE A 190 -13.63 -17.22 -8.89
N LEU A 191 -12.84 -16.32 -8.30
CA LEU A 191 -13.13 -15.65 -7.02
C LEU A 191 -14.48 -14.93 -7.08
N HIS A 192 -14.73 -14.22 -8.18
CA HIS A 192 -15.93 -13.41 -8.40
C HIS A 192 -17.10 -14.15 -9.05
N ARG A 193 -17.06 -15.48 -9.17
CA ARG A 193 -18.11 -16.27 -9.85
C ARG A 193 -19.52 -16.01 -9.29
N GLY A 194 -19.64 -15.66 -8.02
CA GLY A 194 -20.92 -15.33 -7.36
C GLY A 194 -21.40 -13.89 -7.60
N VAL A 195 -20.52 -13.00 -8.06
CA VAL A 195 -20.78 -11.56 -8.21
C VAL A 195 -20.84 -11.14 -9.68
N VAL A 196 -19.91 -11.63 -10.50
CA VAL A 196 -19.71 -11.22 -11.90
C VAL A 196 -20.24 -12.27 -12.90
N GLY A 197 -20.49 -13.50 -12.45
CA GLY A 197 -20.99 -14.61 -13.28
C GLY A 197 -19.86 -15.37 -14.00
N ARG A 198 -20.18 -16.13 -15.05
CA ARG A 198 -19.18 -16.84 -15.87
C ARG A 198 -18.65 -15.91 -16.97
N LEU A 199 -17.70 -15.06 -16.60
CA LEU A 199 -16.87 -14.36 -17.58
C LEU A 199 -15.67 -15.23 -17.95
N HIS A 200 -15.36 -15.33 -19.25
CA HIS A 200 -14.12 -15.92 -19.71
C HIS A 200 -13.20 -14.81 -20.22
N PRO A 201 -12.14 -14.45 -19.47
CA PRO A 201 -11.13 -13.52 -19.93
C PRO A 201 -10.15 -14.24 -20.85
N GLU A 202 -10.00 -13.73 -22.06
CA GLU A 202 -8.95 -14.16 -22.99
C GLU A 202 -7.88 -13.07 -23.07
N LEU A 203 -6.64 -13.40 -22.75
CA LEU A 203 -5.52 -12.47 -22.90
C LEU A 203 -5.22 -12.30 -24.39
N LEU A 204 -5.49 -11.11 -24.92
CA LEU A 204 -5.15 -10.74 -26.31
C LEU A 204 -3.64 -10.50 -26.49
N GLY A 205 -2.98 -10.06 -25.42
CA GLY A 205 -1.56 -9.80 -25.39
C GLY A 205 -1.18 -8.79 -24.31
N PHE A 206 0.11 -8.64 -24.07
CA PHE A 206 0.65 -7.65 -23.16
C PHE A 206 1.95 -7.03 -23.70
N ARG A 207 2.29 -5.86 -23.18
CA ARG A 207 3.55 -5.16 -23.41
C ARG A 207 4.15 -4.79 -22.07
N SER A 208 5.46 -4.73 -21.99
CA SER A 208 6.17 -4.32 -20.79
C SER A 208 7.42 -3.52 -21.15
N ASP A 209 7.73 -2.56 -20.30
CA ASP A 209 9.01 -1.83 -20.27
C ASP A 209 9.55 -1.83 -18.83
N GLU A 210 10.60 -1.05 -18.57
CA GLU A 210 11.25 -0.99 -17.26
C GLU A 210 10.34 -0.48 -16.14
N ARG A 211 9.29 0.29 -16.46
CA ARG A 211 8.43 0.99 -15.48
C ARG A 211 6.97 0.57 -15.56
N SER A 212 6.59 -0.20 -16.58
CA SER A 212 5.19 -0.50 -16.84
C SER A 212 4.95 -1.85 -17.48
N VAL A 213 3.76 -2.38 -17.20
CA VAL A 213 3.18 -3.56 -17.86
C VAL A 213 1.74 -3.24 -18.21
N GLU A 214 1.36 -3.45 -19.46
CA GLU A 214 0.00 -3.27 -19.95
C GLU A 214 -0.50 -4.55 -20.61
N ALA A 215 -1.65 -5.05 -20.16
CA ALA A 215 -2.32 -6.21 -20.74
C ALA A 215 -3.69 -5.84 -21.27
N ARG A 216 -4.08 -6.51 -22.35
CA ARG A 216 -5.40 -6.39 -22.97
C ARG A 216 -6.12 -7.72 -22.89
N TYR A 217 -7.33 -7.69 -22.34
CA TYR A 217 -8.19 -8.84 -22.20
C TYR A 217 -9.47 -8.64 -23.00
N LEU A 218 -9.88 -9.69 -23.70
CA LEU A 218 -11.21 -9.79 -24.26
C LEU A 218 -12.11 -10.51 -23.25
N PHE A 219 -13.21 -9.87 -22.89
CA PHE A 219 -14.23 -10.49 -22.04
C PHE A 219 -15.37 -10.99 -22.90
N THR A 220 -15.54 -12.31 -22.92
CA THR A 220 -16.71 -12.95 -23.54
C THR A 220 -17.69 -13.42 -22.47
N HIS A 221 -18.96 -13.04 -22.63
CA HIS A 221 -20.03 -13.53 -21.77
C HIS A 221 -20.43 -14.94 -22.20
N ALA A 222 -20.03 -15.96 -21.44
CA ALA A 222 -20.58 -17.30 -21.62
C ALA A 222 -22.04 -17.30 -21.12
N GLY A 223 -23.00 -17.52 -22.01
CA GLY A 223 -24.45 -17.45 -21.72
C GLY A 223 -24.87 -18.16 -20.42
N GLY A 224 -25.75 -17.53 -19.64
CA GLY A 224 -26.29 -18.04 -18.38
C GLY A 224 -27.16 -17.02 -17.63
N LYS A 225 -28.05 -17.49 -16.73
CA LYS A 225 -28.96 -16.61 -15.96
C LYS A 225 -28.16 -15.62 -15.10
N ARG A 226 -28.22 -14.34 -15.46
CA ARG A 226 -27.61 -13.21 -14.76
C ARG A 226 -28.24 -13.06 -13.36
N SER A 227 -27.45 -12.64 -12.37
CA SER A 227 -28.01 -12.13 -11.12
C SER A 227 -28.87 -10.89 -11.41
N ARG A 228 -29.99 -10.70 -10.69
CA ARG A 228 -30.91 -9.56 -10.92
C ARG A 228 -30.19 -8.21 -10.88
N SER A 229 -29.11 -8.10 -10.09
CA SER A 229 -28.25 -6.92 -9.99
C SER A 229 -27.35 -6.70 -11.20
N ALA A 230 -26.80 -7.76 -11.81
CA ALA A 230 -26.00 -7.66 -13.03
C ALA A 230 -26.87 -7.38 -14.27
N GLY A 231 -28.13 -7.85 -14.26
CA GLY A 231 -29.09 -7.60 -15.35
C GLY A 231 -29.52 -6.14 -15.50
N LEU A 232 -29.42 -5.32 -14.44
CA LEU A 232 -29.78 -3.91 -14.49
C LEU A 232 -28.66 -3.06 -15.13
N LEU A 233 -27.39 -3.40 -14.87
CA LEU A 233 -26.22 -2.74 -15.49
C LEU A 233 -26.13 -3.03 -17.00
N ALA A 234 -26.58 -4.21 -17.41
CA ALA A 234 -26.65 -4.62 -18.81
C ALA A 234 -27.72 -3.91 -19.65
N ARG A 235 -28.80 -3.40 -19.04
CA ARG A 235 -29.84 -2.66 -19.78
C ARG A 235 -29.40 -1.24 -20.17
N GLU A 236 -28.26 -0.77 -19.66
CA GLU A 236 -27.73 0.58 -19.92
C GLU A 236 -26.37 0.58 -20.65
N GLY A 237 -25.95 -0.55 -21.21
CA GLY A 237 -24.79 -0.61 -22.12
C GLY A 237 -23.47 -1.10 -21.51
N ILE A 238 -23.49 -1.66 -20.30
CA ILE A 238 -22.35 -2.47 -19.79
C ILE A 238 -22.78 -3.93 -19.78
N GLY A 239 -22.41 -4.68 -20.82
CA GLY A 239 -22.77 -6.09 -20.98
C GLY A 239 -24.14 -6.34 -21.65
N GLY A 240 -24.43 -5.62 -22.74
CA GLY A 240 -25.46 -6.06 -23.70
C GLY A 240 -25.06 -7.42 -24.31
N GLY A 241 -26.02 -8.28 -24.64
CA GLY A 241 -25.74 -9.63 -25.16
C GLY A 241 -24.77 -9.61 -26.36
N ASP A 242 -23.85 -10.57 -26.39
CA ASP A 242 -22.76 -10.74 -27.36
C ASP A 242 -21.67 -9.65 -27.45
N SER A 243 -21.60 -8.67 -26.53
CA SER A 243 -20.54 -7.65 -26.60
C SER A 243 -19.15 -8.19 -26.26
N ARG A 244 -18.20 -7.99 -27.17
CA ARG A 244 -16.75 -8.21 -27.01
C ARG A 244 -16.11 -7.01 -26.34
N ASP A 245 -16.21 -6.94 -25.02
CA ASP A 245 -15.64 -5.83 -24.27
C ASP A 245 -14.12 -6.03 -24.11
N VAL A 246 -13.35 -5.00 -24.41
CA VAL A 246 -11.88 -5.02 -24.25
C VAL A 246 -11.52 -4.28 -22.97
N MET A 247 -10.89 -5.00 -22.05
CA MET A 247 -10.32 -4.43 -20.83
C MET A 247 -8.81 -4.26 -21.00
N THR A 248 -8.32 -3.05 -20.77
CA THR A 248 -6.88 -2.75 -20.74
C THR A 248 -6.49 -2.45 -19.31
N ILE A 249 -5.54 -3.21 -18.76
CA ILE A 249 -5.02 -3.02 -17.40
C ILE A 249 -3.55 -2.67 -17.51
N ARG A 250 -3.15 -1.55 -16.91
CA ARG A 250 -1.78 -1.07 -16.94
C ARG A 250 -1.28 -0.81 -15.53
N THR A 251 -0.21 -1.50 -15.15
CA THR A 251 0.66 -1.11 -14.05
C THR A 251 1.69 -0.13 -14.60
N GLU A 252 1.69 1.09 -14.10
CA GLU A 252 2.76 2.06 -14.36
C GLU A 252 3.22 2.57 -13.00
N TYR A 253 4.43 2.17 -12.60
CA TYR A 253 4.87 2.33 -11.22
C TYR A 253 4.76 3.79 -10.73
N PRO A 254 4.13 4.07 -9.57
CA PRO A 254 3.60 3.14 -8.57
C PRO A 254 2.07 2.93 -8.65
N TYR A 255 1.44 3.29 -9.76
CA TYR A 255 -0.02 3.27 -9.91
C TYR A 255 -0.49 2.12 -10.81
N GLN A 256 -1.81 1.92 -10.80
CA GLN A 256 -2.49 1.05 -11.74
C GLN A 256 -3.70 1.74 -12.35
N THR A 257 -3.98 1.36 -13.60
CA THR A 257 -5.18 1.77 -14.31
C THR A 257 -5.88 0.57 -14.94
N LEU A 258 -7.20 0.67 -15.09
CA LEU A 258 -8.02 -0.30 -15.81
C LEU A 258 -9.07 0.48 -16.61
N ASP A 259 -9.08 0.28 -17.92
CA ASP A 259 -10.07 0.85 -18.84
C ASP A 259 -10.86 -0.28 -19.51
N LEU A 260 -12.18 -0.26 -19.41
CA LEU A 260 -13.08 -1.18 -20.11
C LEU A 260 -13.80 -0.44 -21.23
N VAL A 261 -13.52 -0.87 -22.46
CA VAL A 261 -14.10 -0.31 -23.70
C VAL A 261 -15.10 -1.32 -24.26
N PRO A 262 -16.40 -0.99 -24.29
CA PRO A 262 -17.40 -1.84 -24.94
C PRO A 262 -17.14 -1.98 -26.45
N GLU A 263 -17.62 -3.09 -27.02
CA GLU A 263 -17.61 -3.29 -28.47
C GLU A 263 -18.33 -2.12 -29.17
N HIS A 264 -17.64 -1.45 -30.10
CA HIS A 264 -18.11 -0.26 -30.84
C HIS A 264 -18.16 1.08 -30.08
N ALA A 265 -17.49 1.20 -28.92
CA ALA A 265 -17.33 2.48 -28.24
C ALA A 265 -15.96 3.12 -28.53
N ASP A 266 -15.95 4.44 -28.77
CA ASP A 266 -14.71 5.22 -28.97
C ASP A 266 -14.02 5.61 -27.66
N ALA A 267 -14.67 5.37 -26.52
CA ALA A 267 -14.12 5.69 -25.20
C ALA A 267 -14.55 4.66 -24.14
N PRO A 268 -13.77 4.48 -23.06
CA PRO A 268 -14.09 3.54 -22.00
C PRO A 268 -15.38 3.93 -21.28
N ALA A 269 -16.25 2.95 -21.05
CA ALA A 269 -17.44 3.08 -20.21
C ALA A 269 -17.08 3.04 -18.71
N PHE A 270 -15.95 2.41 -18.38
CA PHE A 270 -15.45 2.26 -17.03
C PHE A 270 -13.94 2.49 -17.03
N ARG A 271 -13.48 3.34 -16.11
CA ARG A 271 -12.07 3.60 -15.87
C ARG A 271 -11.79 3.52 -14.37
N LEU A 272 -10.71 2.88 -13.99
CA LEU A 272 -10.22 2.84 -12.62
C LEU A 272 -8.79 3.35 -12.60
N TRP A 273 -8.50 4.25 -11.67
CA TRP A 273 -7.13 4.52 -11.24
C TRP A 273 -6.97 4.08 -9.80
N ALA A 274 -5.87 3.41 -9.47
CA ALA A 274 -5.58 2.88 -8.14
C ALA A 274 -4.13 3.18 -7.71
N ALA A 275 -3.96 3.41 -6.40
CA ALA A 275 -2.67 3.52 -5.74
C ALA A 275 -2.68 2.75 -4.42
N TYR A 276 -1.60 2.04 -4.14
CA TYR A 276 -1.46 1.19 -2.95
C TYR A 276 -0.35 1.75 -2.06
N VAL A 277 -0.73 2.40 -0.97
CA VAL A 277 0.19 3.21 -0.17
C VAL A 277 0.53 2.50 1.13
N PRO A 278 1.77 2.06 1.36
CA PRO A 278 2.13 1.37 2.60
C PRO A 278 1.98 2.30 3.81
N GLU A 279 1.42 1.79 4.91
CA GLU A 279 1.21 2.56 6.15
C GLU A 279 2.25 2.22 7.23
N ASP A 280 2.73 0.96 7.32
CA ASP A 280 3.70 0.49 8.30
C ASP A 280 5.11 0.27 7.71
N ALA A 281 6.12 0.14 8.58
CA ALA A 281 7.53 0.08 8.19
C ALA A 281 7.87 -1.21 7.43
N GLU A 282 7.24 -2.30 7.82
CA GLU A 282 7.33 -3.61 7.18
C GLU A 282 6.49 -3.71 5.91
N GLN A 283 5.70 -2.67 5.60
CA GLN A 283 4.75 -2.60 4.49
C GLN A 283 3.80 -3.80 4.43
N ARG A 284 3.33 -4.31 5.57
CA ARG A 284 2.32 -5.39 5.66
C ARG A 284 0.89 -4.86 5.69
N ARG A 285 0.74 -3.53 5.71
CA ARG A 285 -0.55 -2.85 5.66
C ARG A 285 -0.47 -1.70 4.67
N CYS A 286 -1.37 -1.68 3.70
CA CYS A 286 -1.49 -0.60 2.75
C CYS A 286 -2.87 0.06 2.77
N ARG A 287 -2.90 1.33 2.40
CA ARG A 287 -4.10 2.08 2.07
C ARG A 287 -4.29 2.08 0.56
N VAL A 288 -5.37 1.47 0.11
CA VAL A 288 -5.80 1.50 -1.29
C VAL A 288 -6.63 2.76 -1.52
N TYR A 289 -6.16 3.61 -2.42
CA TYR A 289 -6.92 4.73 -2.97
C TYR A 289 -7.37 4.37 -4.38
N GLY A 290 -8.66 4.57 -4.67
CA GLY A 290 -9.24 4.25 -5.97
C GLY A 290 -10.12 5.39 -6.48
N LEU A 291 -10.00 5.70 -7.77
CA LEU A 291 -10.87 6.63 -8.49
C LEU A 291 -11.56 5.85 -9.59
N LEU A 292 -12.79 5.40 -9.31
CA LEU A 292 -13.59 4.70 -10.30
C LEU A 292 -14.49 5.68 -11.05
N MET A 293 -14.29 5.80 -12.34
CA MET A 293 -14.99 6.71 -13.23
C MET A 293 -15.87 5.90 -14.17
N ILE A 294 -17.17 6.12 -14.08
CA ILE A 294 -18.18 5.39 -14.87
C ILE A 294 -18.87 6.40 -15.78
N GLU A 295 -18.98 6.06 -17.05
CA GLU A 295 -19.64 6.90 -18.04
C GLU A 295 -21.10 7.14 -17.64
N LYS A 296 -21.55 8.39 -17.75
CA LYS A 296 -22.93 8.74 -17.46
C LYS A 296 -23.83 8.24 -18.58
N PRO A 297 -24.95 7.56 -18.27
CA PRO A 297 -25.94 7.21 -19.28
C PRO A 297 -26.57 8.48 -19.86
N ARG A 298 -27.13 8.35 -21.07
CA ARG A 298 -27.82 9.45 -21.76
C ARG A 298 -28.99 10.03 -20.96
N ILE A 299 -29.61 9.23 -20.10
CA ILE A 299 -30.73 9.63 -19.23
C ILE A 299 -30.20 9.81 -17.80
N PRO A 300 -30.08 11.04 -17.28
CA PRO A 300 -29.48 11.29 -15.96
C PRO A 300 -30.17 10.57 -14.79
N ALA A 301 -31.50 10.40 -14.86
CA ALA A 301 -32.29 9.71 -13.83
C ALA A 301 -31.91 8.23 -13.68
N ALA A 302 -31.48 7.58 -14.77
CA ALA A 302 -31.06 6.19 -14.79
C ALA A 302 -29.84 5.95 -13.89
N LEU A 303 -28.88 6.87 -13.94
CA LEU A 303 -27.70 6.82 -13.08
C LEU A 303 -28.05 6.94 -11.59
N LEU A 304 -29.07 7.72 -11.21
CA LEU A 304 -29.49 7.84 -9.82
C LEU A 304 -30.02 6.52 -9.27
N VAL A 305 -30.75 5.77 -10.09
CA VAL A 305 -31.31 4.46 -9.75
C VAL A 305 -30.21 3.39 -9.74
N ALA A 306 -29.31 3.39 -10.72
CA ALA A 306 -28.25 2.40 -10.84
C ALA A 306 -27.12 2.58 -9.80
N TRP A 307 -26.86 3.81 -9.35
CA TRP A 307 -25.69 4.12 -8.51
C TRP A 307 -25.56 3.32 -7.21
N PRO A 308 -26.62 3.12 -6.40
CA PRO A 308 -26.54 2.26 -5.21
C PRO A 308 -26.12 0.83 -5.55
N PHE A 309 -26.59 0.28 -6.68
CA PHE A 309 -26.26 -1.07 -7.13
C PHE A 309 -24.81 -1.17 -7.61
N VAL A 310 -24.35 -0.20 -8.41
CA VAL A 310 -22.96 -0.06 -8.82
C VAL A 310 -22.04 -0.05 -7.60
N ARG A 311 -22.34 0.82 -6.62
CA ARG A 311 -21.56 0.94 -5.39
C ARG A 311 -21.50 -0.37 -4.63
N HIS A 312 -22.66 -1.02 -4.46
CA HIS A 312 -22.75 -2.30 -3.76
C HIS A 312 -21.98 -3.42 -4.47
N PHE A 313 -22.07 -3.48 -5.80
CA PHE A 313 -21.30 -4.43 -6.61
C PHE A 313 -19.79 -4.21 -6.43
N THR A 314 -19.31 -2.98 -6.58
CA THR A 314 -17.87 -2.69 -6.46
C THR A 314 -17.33 -2.96 -5.05
N GLU A 315 -18.10 -2.64 -4.00
CA GLU A 315 -17.68 -2.96 -2.62
C GLU A 315 -17.62 -4.47 -2.36
N ARG A 316 -18.47 -5.28 -3.02
CA ARG A 316 -18.38 -6.74 -2.94
C ARG A 316 -17.14 -7.30 -3.64
N VAL A 317 -16.88 -6.86 -4.88
CA VAL A 317 -15.68 -7.26 -5.65
C VAL A 317 -14.43 -6.95 -4.82
N PHE A 318 -14.30 -5.70 -4.36
CA PHE A 318 -13.17 -5.30 -3.53
C PHE A 318 -13.05 -6.10 -2.22
N ALA A 319 -14.18 -6.48 -1.59
CA ALA A 319 -14.15 -7.30 -0.38
C ALA A 319 -13.67 -8.73 -0.64
N GLU A 320 -13.94 -9.29 -1.82
CA GLU A 320 -13.41 -10.60 -2.23
C GLU A 320 -11.91 -10.52 -2.53
N ASP A 321 -11.48 -9.53 -3.31
CA ASP A 321 -10.06 -9.27 -3.60
C ASP A 321 -9.26 -9.10 -2.33
N ARG A 322 -9.75 -8.22 -1.43
CA ARG A 322 -9.15 -7.98 -0.12
C ARG A 322 -8.96 -9.27 0.67
N ARG A 323 -9.94 -10.18 0.66
CA ARG A 323 -9.83 -11.45 1.41
C ARG A 323 -8.74 -12.34 0.82
N ALA A 324 -8.63 -12.40 -0.51
CA ALA A 324 -7.61 -13.19 -1.19
C ALA A 324 -6.20 -12.67 -0.88
N VAL A 325 -5.93 -11.39 -1.13
CA VAL A 325 -4.59 -10.82 -0.90
C VAL A 325 -4.19 -10.79 0.58
N GLU A 326 -5.14 -10.61 1.50
CA GLU A 326 -4.84 -10.72 2.93
C GLU A 326 -4.55 -12.17 3.34
N ALA A 327 -5.10 -13.16 2.62
CA ALA A 327 -4.77 -14.57 2.84
C ALA A 327 -3.38 -14.92 2.31
N GLU A 328 -3.01 -14.41 1.13
CA GLU A 328 -1.65 -14.55 0.60
C GLU A 328 -0.61 -13.88 1.51
N GLN A 329 -0.92 -12.69 2.05
CA GLN A 329 -0.04 -12.06 3.04
C GLN A 329 0.18 -12.96 4.26
N ARG A 330 -0.89 -13.56 4.81
CA ARG A 330 -0.76 -14.47 5.97
C ARG A 330 0.08 -15.69 5.63
N ALA A 331 -0.10 -16.26 4.44
CA ALA A 331 0.72 -17.39 3.99
C ALA A 331 2.21 -17.01 3.89
N TRP A 332 2.52 -15.84 3.33
CA TRP A 332 3.91 -15.33 3.31
C TRP A 332 4.44 -15.06 4.73
N ASP A 333 3.62 -14.50 5.63
CA ASP A 333 4.00 -14.25 7.03
C ASP A 333 4.37 -15.55 7.76
N GLU A 334 3.60 -16.62 7.55
CA GLU A 334 3.83 -17.95 8.15
C GLU A 334 5.07 -18.66 7.56
N GLN A 335 5.33 -18.45 6.28
CA GLN A 335 6.46 -19.08 5.57
C GLN A 335 7.78 -18.32 5.75
N GLY A 336 7.71 -17.00 5.93
CA GLY A 336 8.87 -16.11 6.02
C GLY A 336 9.53 -15.74 4.68
N GLU A 337 9.02 -16.26 3.57
CA GLU A 337 9.56 -16.09 2.21
C GLU A 337 8.46 -16.30 1.15
N ASP A 338 8.68 -15.78 -0.06
CA ASP A 338 7.80 -16.04 -1.21
C ASP A 338 8.04 -17.45 -1.78
N ARG A 339 7.13 -18.39 -1.47
CA ARG A 339 7.11 -19.75 -2.03
C ARG A 339 6.15 -19.90 -3.22
N ASN A 340 5.68 -18.80 -3.80
CA ASN A 340 4.75 -18.87 -4.93
C ASN A 340 5.41 -19.49 -6.17
N HIS A 341 4.68 -20.38 -6.83
CA HIS A 341 4.99 -20.90 -8.16
C HIS A 341 4.19 -20.14 -9.20
N GLU A 342 4.45 -18.84 -9.34
CA GLU A 342 3.82 -18.04 -10.38
C GLU A 342 4.34 -18.47 -11.75
N VAL A 343 3.41 -18.84 -12.64
CA VAL A 343 3.70 -19.36 -13.98
C VAL A 343 3.18 -18.46 -15.09
N PHE A 344 2.28 -17.52 -14.76
CA PHE A 344 1.67 -16.65 -15.75
C PHE A 344 2.66 -15.55 -16.15
N PRO A 345 3.13 -15.51 -17.42
CA PRO A 345 4.22 -14.61 -17.83
C PRO A 345 3.93 -13.14 -17.56
N LEU A 346 2.67 -12.73 -17.66
CA LEU A 346 2.23 -11.38 -17.40
C LEU A 346 2.47 -10.97 -15.93
N ILE A 347 2.15 -11.84 -14.97
CA ILE A 347 2.36 -11.55 -13.55
C ILE A 347 3.84 -11.57 -13.20
N LEU A 348 4.62 -12.46 -13.80
CA LEU A 348 6.08 -12.40 -13.69
C LEU A 348 6.64 -11.04 -14.14
N ARG A 349 6.13 -10.47 -15.24
CA ARG A 349 6.52 -9.11 -15.68
C ARG A 349 6.09 -8.01 -14.71
N VAL A 350 4.91 -8.11 -14.10
CA VAL A 350 4.50 -7.17 -13.05
C VAL A 350 5.50 -7.22 -11.89
N ARG A 351 5.84 -8.43 -11.42
CA ARG A 351 6.81 -8.62 -10.35
C ARG A 351 8.16 -8.00 -10.70
N ASP A 352 8.64 -8.17 -11.94
CA ASP A 352 9.90 -7.57 -12.42
C ASP A 352 9.85 -6.03 -12.33
N VAL A 353 8.78 -5.40 -12.84
CA VAL A 353 8.62 -3.93 -12.79
C VAL A 353 8.60 -3.43 -11.34
N LEU A 354 7.89 -4.11 -10.45
CA LEU A 354 7.83 -3.71 -9.03
C LEU A 354 9.18 -3.87 -8.34
N ARG A 355 9.94 -4.94 -8.62
CA ARG A 355 11.31 -5.12 -8.10
C ARG A 355 12.26 -4.04 -8.60
N ALA A 356 12.20 -3.70 -9.89
CA ALA A 356 13.10 -2.75 -10.53
C ALA A 356 12.89 -1.30 -10.07
N ASN A 357 11.66 -0.94 -9.65
CA ASN A 357 11.30 0.43 -9.29
C ASN A 357 11.10 0.66 -7.79
N GLY A 358 11.03 -0.40 -6.98
CA GLY A 358 10.93 -0.29 -5.53
C GLY A 358 12.28 -0.08 -4.83
N VAL A 359 12.25 -0.09 -3.50
CA VAL A 359 13.44 0.02 -2.64
C VAL A 359 13.52 -1.16 -1.68
N PRO A 360 14.70 -1.65 -1.29
CA PRO A 360 14.79 -2.70 -0.28
C PRO A 360 14.12 -2.26 1.03
N LEU A 361 13.29 -3.13 1.62
CA LEU A 361 12.80 -2.91 2.98
C LEU A 361 13.98 -3.04 3.95
N ALA A 362 14.02 -2.16 4.95
CA ALA A 362 15.01 -2.29 6.01
C ALA A 362 14.80 -3.64 6.71
N THR A 363 15.85 -4.47 6.75
CA THR A 363 15.82 -5.69 7.55
C THR A 363 15.49 -5.32 8.99
N PRO A 364 14.53 -5.99 9.64
CA PRO A 364 14.28 -5.78 11.07
C PRO A 364 15.62 -5.86 11.79
N ARG A 365 15.99 -4.83 12.56
CA ARG A 365 17.19 -4.90 13.40
C ARG A 365 17.05 -6.17 14.24
N GLY A 366 17.94 -7.13 13.97
CA GLY A 366 17.88 -8.45 14.56
C GLY A 366 17.76 -8.36 16.08
N ALA A 367 17.03 -9.31 16.64
CA ALA A 367 17.16 -9.66 18.05
C ALA A 367 18.64 -9.66 18.45
N PRO A 368 18.99 -9.21 19.67
CA PRO A 368 20.38 -9.21 20.11
C PRO A 368 20.98 -10.60 19.88
N CYS A 369 22.15 -10.64 19.26
CA CYS A 369 22.95 -11.86 19.14
C CYS A 369 22.90 -12.58 20.49
N PRO A 370 22.61 -13.90 20.55
CA PRO A 370 22.82 -14.63 21.78
C PRO A 370 24.32 -14.50 22.10
N GLY A 371 24.62 -13.82 23.20
CA GLY A 371 25.96 -13.78 23.74
C GLY A 371 26.47 -15.21 23.95
N PRO A 372 27.80 -15.41 24.00
CA PRO A 372 28.38 -16.75 24.14
C PRO A 372 27.76 -17.45 25.35
N SER A 373 27.15 -18.62 25.11
CA SER A 373 26.53 -19.44 26.13
C SER A 373 27.56 -19.82 27.19
N THR A 374 27.34 -19.40 28.43
CA THR A 374 28.02 -19.96 29.60
C THR A 374 27.53 -21.39 29.78
N CYS A 375 28.41 -22.34 29.51
CA CYS A 375 28.20 -23.75 29.83
C CYS A 375 28.37 -23.95 31.34
N ASP A 376 27.27 -23.91 32.10
CA ASP A 376 27.25 -24.41 33.48
C ASP A 376 26.75 -25.86 33.48
N GLY A 377 27.69 -26.78 33.76
CA GLY A 377 27.39 -28.19 34.05
C GLY A 377 26.91 -28.37 35.50
N PRO A 378 26.20 -29.47 35.82
CA PRO A 378 25.47 -29.63 37.07
C PRO A 378 26.38 -30.03 38.26
N PRO A 379 25.99 -29.71 39.50
CA PRO A 379 26.81 -29.99 40.68
C PRO A 379 26.58 -31.42 41.20
N HIS A 380 27.67 -32.15 41.47
CA HIS A 380 27.65 -33.36 42.30
C HIS A 380 28.00 -33.00 43.75
N ALA A 381 27.15 -33.47 44.68
CA ALA A 381 27.31 -33.45 46.14
C ALA A 381 28.55 -34.30 46.58
N SER A 382 29.13 -34.24 47.79
CA SER A 382 28.66 -33.98 49.15
C SER A 382 29.86 -34.02 50.14
N CYS A 383 29.59 -33.70 51.42
CA CYS A 383 30.37 -33.97 52.65
C CYS A 383 31.64 -33.12 52.93
N SER A 384 32.02 -32.75 54.15
CA SER A 384 31.38 -32.55 55.47
C SER A 384 32.44 -31.94 56.41
N ARG A 385 32.02 -31.04 57.32
CA ARG A 385 32.48 -30.80 58.73
C ARG A 385 32.55 -29.30 59.11
N SER A 386 31.89 -28.98 60.23
CA SER A 386 31.87 -27.71 61.00
C SER A 386 33.11 -27.55 61.92
N PRO A 387 33.23 -26.57 62.88
CA PRO A 387 32.61 -25.23 63.03
C PRO A 387 33.55 -24.08 63.51
N ALA A 388 33.13 -22.81 63.24
CA ALA A 388 33.19 -21.59 64.09
C ALA A 388 34.57 -21.00 64.61
N PRO A 389 34.59 -19.86 65.33
CA PRO A 389 34.75 -18.48 64.80
C PRO A 389 35.89 -17.67 65.48
N ASP A 390 36.13 -16.43 65.05
CA ASP A 390 36.75 -15.27 65.79
C ASP A 390 37.32 -14.27 64.75
N THR A 391 37.42 -12.96 64.90
CA THR A 391 37.12 -11.94 65.91
C THR A 391 37.11 -10.57 65.21
N ALA A 392 36.55 -9.57 65.89
CA ALA A 392 36.45 -8.17 65.51
C ALA A 392 37.79 -7.45 65.28
N ALA A 393 37.76 -6.36 64.50
CA ALA A 393 38.48 -5.12 64.84
C ALA A 393 37.93 -3.93 64.04
N ASP A 394 37.53 -2.92 64.80
CA ASP A 394 37.20 -1.55 64.41
C ASP A 394 38.36 -0.80 63.75
N GLY A 395 38.06 0.32 63.08
CA GLY A 395 39.08 1.30 62.70
C GLY A 395 38.60 2.32 61.68
N GLU A 396 38.02 3.40 62.17
CA GLU A 396 37.54 4.61 61.48
C GLU A 396 38.73 5.53 61.04
N PRO A 397 38.53 6.78 60.57
CA PRO A 397 38.91 7.22 59.23
C PRO A 397 40.06 8.26 59.20
N GLY A 398 40.49 8.62 58.00
CA GLY A 398 41.37 9.77 57.71
C GLY A 398 41.15 10.28 56.30
#